data_AF-A0A7C9GTP1-F1
#
_entry.id   AF-A0A7C9GTP1-F1
#
_cell.length_a   1.000
_cell.length_b   1.000
_cell.length_c   1.000
_cell.angle_alpha   90.00
_cell.angle_beta   90.00
_cell.angle_gamma   90.00
#
_symmetry.space_group_name_H-M   'P 1'
#
loop_
_entity.id
_entity.type
_entity.pdbx_description
1 polymer ?
#
loop_
_entity_poly.entity_id
_entity_poly.type
_entity_poly.pdbx_seq_one_letter_code
_entity_poly.pdbx_strand_id
1 'polypeptide(L)' 'MKASELRAKSEAELSTELESLLRAHFNLRMQHGTQQLANTAQLGAVKRDIARVKTLIRERKSA' A
#
# COMPACT_ATOMS: atom_id res chain seq x y z
N MET A 1 -5.77 -5.35 -2.09
CA MET A 1 -6.46 -5.43 -0.78
C MET A 1 -7.93 -4.99 -0.85
N LYS A 2 -8.85 -5.66 -0.15
CA LYS A 2 -10.27 -5.21 -0.02
C LYS A 2 -10.38 -4.21 1.13
N ALA A 3 -11.13 -3.12 0.92
CA ALA A 3 -11.30 -2.04 1.89
C ALA A 3 -11.90 -2.51 3.24
N SER A 4 -12.66 -3.59 3.21
CA SER A 4 -13.30 -4.20 4.38
C SER A 4 -12.29 -4.71 5.42
N GLU A 5 -11.19 -5.31 4.97
CA GLU A 5 -10.13 -5.85 5.84
C GLU A 5 -9.28 -4.74 6.44
N LEU A 6 -9.10 -3.63 5.72
CA LEU A 6 -8.35 -2.47 6.20
C LEU A 6 -9.14 -1.64 7.23
N ARG A 7 -10.48 -1.66 7.18
CA ARG A 7 -11.31 -0.99 8.22
C ARG A 7 -11.30 -1.71 9.56
N ALA A 8 -11.01 -3.01 9.58
CA ALA A 8 -10.96 -3.80 10.81
C ALA A 8 -9.67 -3.59 11.63
N LYS A 9 -8.58 -3.18 10.97
CA LYS A 9 -7.26 -2.98 11.59
C LYS A 9 -7.19 -1.69 12.40
N SER A 10 -6.37 -1.62 13.45
CA SER A 10 -6.18 -0.41 14.27
C SER A 10 -5.39 0.68 13.52
N GLU A 11 -5.39 1.94 14.01
CA GLU A 11 -4.63 3.04 13.37
C GLU A 11 -3.10 2.79 13.40
N ALA A 12 -2.61 2.14 14.45
CA ALA A 12 -1.22 1.72 14.56
C ALA A 12 -0.89 0.60 13.55
N GLU A 13 -1.80 -0.36 13.36
CA GLU A 13 -1.65 -1.45 12.39
C GLU A 13 -1.73 -0.96 10.94
N LEU A 14 -2.55 0.06 10.67
CA LEU A 14 -2.59 0.71 9.36
C LEU A 14 -1.29 1.44 9.04
N SER A 15 -0.64 2.03 10.04
CA SER A 15 0.64 2.73 9.88
C SER A 15 1.78 1.75 9.59
N THR A 16 1.85 0.62 10.31
CA THR A 16 2.84 -0.43 10.03
C THR A 16 2.61 -1.11 8.68
N GLU A 17 1.35 -1.35 8.29
CA GLU A 17 1.01 -1.85 6.96
C GLU A 17 1.41 -0.86 5.85
N LEU A 18 1.20 0.45 6.07
CA LEU A 18 1.62 1.50 5.14
C LEU A 18 3.14 1.45 4.90
N GLU A 19 3.94 1.33 5.95
CA GLU A 19 5.39 1.22 5.84
C GLU A 19 5.83 -0.03 5.07
N SER A 20 5.19 -1.17 5.35
CA SER A 20 5.42 -2.42 4.62
C SER A 20 5.13 -2.28 3.13
N LEU A 21 3.97 -1.71 2.79
CA LEU A 21 3.56 -1.46 1.40
C LEU A 21 4.49 -0.48 0.68
N LEU A 22 4.99 0.55 1.39
CA LEU A 22 5.97 1.49 0.83
C LEU A 22 7.31 0.82 0.51
N ARG A 23 7.80 -0.06 1.40
CA ARG A 23 9.01 -0.86 1.14
C ARG A 23 8.81 -1.81 -0.06
N ALA A 24 7.65 -2.47 -0.13
CA ALA A 24 7.31 -3.33 -1.27
C ALA A 24 7.26 -2.53 -2.59
N HIS A 25 6.65 -1.33 -2.58
CA HIS A 25 6.61 -0.46 -3.75
C HIS A 25 8.00 0.03 -4.18
N PHE A 26 8.88 0.34 -3.21
CA PHE A 26 10.27 0.70 -3.50
C PHE A 26 11.02 -0.45 -4.17
N ASN A 27 10.92 -1.67 -3.63
CA ASN A 27 11.55 -2.86 -4.22
C ASN A 27 11.03 -3.13 -5.63
N LEU A 28 9.72 -3.01 -5.87
CA LEU A 28 9.13 -3.17 -7.21
C LEU A 28 9.62 -2.10 -8.19
N ARG A 29 9.81 -0.84 -7.75
CA ARG A 29 10.39 0.22 -8.59
C ARG A 29 11.86 -0.06 -8.93
N MET A 30 12.62 -0.59 -7.97
CA MET A 30 14.02 -0.98 -8.20
C MET A 30 14.11 -2.12 -9.22
N GLN A 31 13.29 -3.17 -9.06
CA GLN A 31 13.17 -4.29 -10.01
C GLN A 31 12.70 -3.85 -11.41
N HIS A 32 11.81 -2.86 -11.47
CA HIS A 32 11.41 -2.24 -12.74
C HIS A 32 12.57 -1.50 -13.41
N GLY A 33 13.38 -0.79 -12.63
CA GLY A 33 14.57 -0.08 -13.13
C GLY A 33 15.64 -1.04 -13.68
N THR A 34 15.80 -2.22 -13.08
CA THR A 34 16.72 -3.26 -13.56
C THR A 34 16.15 -4.10 -14.71
N GLN A 35 14.93 -3.80 -15.19
CA GLN A 35 14.22 -4.56 -16.22
C GLN A 35 13.97 -6.04 -15.86
N GLN A 36 14.05 -6.39 -14.58
CA GLN A 36 13.83 -7.75 -14.07
C GLN A 36 12.39 -7.99 -13.58
N LEU A 37 11.52 -6.98 -13.71
CA LEU A 37 10.16 -7.07 -13.21
C LEU A 37 9.28 -7.86 -14.18
N ALA A 38 8.94 -9.09 -13.80
CA ALA A 38 8.07 -9.97 -14.59
C ALA A 38 6.63 -9.45 -14.72
N ASN A 39 6.14 -8.65 -13.78
CA ASN A 39 4.76 -8.17 -13.75
C ASN A 39 4.65 -6.69 -13.37
N THR A 40 4.52 -5.83 -14.37
CA THR A 40 4.34 -4.37 -14.20
C THR A 40 2.99 -3.98 -13.61
N ALA A 41 1.97 -4.84 -13.68
CA ALA A 41 0.65 -4.56 -13.10
C ALA A 41 0.69 -4.49 -11.57
N GLN A 42 1.68 -5.15 -10.93
CA GLN A 42 1.87 -5.10 -9.48
C GLN A 42 2.20 -3.71 -8.97
N LEU A 43 2.95 -2.88 -9.72
CA LEU A 43 3.22 -1.48 -9.36
C LEU A 43 1.91 -0.69 -9.20
N GLY A 44 1.00 -0.84 -10.16
CA GLY A 44 -0.29 -0.16 -10.13
C GLY A 44 -1.24 -0.70 -9.04
N ALA A 45 -1.14 -1.98 -8.71
CA ALA A 45 -1.91 -2.59 -7.61
C ALA A 45 -1.42 -2.08 -6.24
N VAL A 46 -0.11 -2.11 -5.99
CA VAL A 46 0.49 -1.65 -4.72
C VAL A 46 0.26 -0.16 -4.52
N LYS A 47 0.35 0.67 -5.58
CA LYS A 47 0.04 2.11 -5.51
C LYS A 47 -1.42 2.36 -5.08
N ARG A 48 -2.36 1.56 -5.60
CA ARG A 48 -3.79 1.64 -5.22
C ARG A 48 -4.02 1.19 -3.78
N ASP A 49 -3.30 0.16 -3.32
CA ASP A 49 -3.40 -0.31 -1.94
C ASP A 49 -2.85 0.73 -0.94
N ILE A 50 -1.72 1.39 -1.24
CA ILE A 50 -1.20 2.53 -0.46
C ILE A 50 -2.22 3.66 -0.38
N ALA A 51 -2.87 4.00 -1.50
CA ALA A 51 -3.88 5.05 -1.53
C ALA A 51 -5.06 4.72 -0.61
N ARG A 52 -5.57 3.48 -0.64
CA ARG A 52 -6.67 3.04 0.24
C ARG A 52 -6.32 3.14 1.72
N VAL A 53 -5.10 2.74 2.11
CA VAL A 53 -4.64 2.85 3.51
C VAL A 53 -4.58 4.33 3.93
N LYS A 54 -4.02 5.20 3.10
CA LYS A 54 -3.97 6.65 3.37
C LYS A 54 -5.37 7.27 3.49
N THR A 55 -6.32 6.85 2.66
CA THR A 55 -7.71 7.31 2.73
C THR A 55 -8.35 6.89 4.05
N LEU A 56 -8.17 5.65 4.49
CA LEU A 56 -8.74 5.16 5.76
C LEU A 56 -8.16 5.88 6.99
N ILE A 57 -6.85 6.15 6.99
CA ILE A 57 -6.21 6.96 8.04
C ILE A 57 -6.83 8.37 8.07
N ARG A 58 -7.05 8.98 6.89
CA ARG A 58 -7.70 10.30 6.78
C ARG A 58 -9.13 10.28 7.29
N GLU A 59 -9.93 9.28 6.90
CA GLU A 59 -11.32 9.09 7.33
C GLU A 59 -11.41 8.97 8.86
N ARG A 60 -10.51 8.20 9.49
CA ARG A 60 -10.46 8.04 10.95
C ARG A 60 -10.05 9.30 11.70
N LYS A 61 -9.16 10.10 11.11
CA LYS A 61 -8.71 11.37 11.70
C LYS A 61 -9.75 12.50 11.56
N SER A 62 -10.67 12.39 10.60
CA SER A 62 -11.74 13.37 10.37
C SER A 62 -13.06 13.06 11.09
N ALA A 63 -13.18 11.86 11.69
CA ALA A 63 -14.30 11.47 12.55
C ALA A 63 -14.01 11.87 14.00
#